data_AF-A0A069AG25-F1
#
_entry.id   AF-A0A069AG25-F1
#
_cell.length_a   1.000
_cell.length_b   1.000
_cell.length_c   1.000
_cell.angle_alpha   90.00
_cell.angle_beta   90.00
_cell.angle_gamma   90.00
#
_symmetry.space_group_name_H-M   'P 1'
#
loop_
_entity.id
_entity.type
_entity.pdbx_description
1 polymer ?
#
loop_
_entity_poly.entity_id
_entity_poly.type
_entity_poly.pdbx_seq_one_letter_code
_entity_poly.pdbx_strand_id
1 'polypeptide(L)'
;MSTDKVVGIIDEETAELAGIEYTGKIYASSGVIKHIKKKHRCQLSKDIFNDIIDTIKMVLKSPEYIGSHPKKPGKSVEFIKKN
;
A
#
# COMPACT_ATOMS: atom_id res chain seq x y z
N MET A 1 5.28 11.00 -18.73
CA MET A 1 3.96 10.50 -18.33
C MET A 1 4.15 9.61 -17.11
N SER A 2 3.50 9.89 -15.98
CA SER A 2 3.50 8.94 -14.86
C SER A 2 2.64 7.75 -15.26
N THR A 3 3.25 6.59 -15.44
CA THR A 3 2.52 5.33 -15.66
C THR A 3 2.15 4.78 -14.29
N ASP A 4 1.10 5.34 -13.70
CA ASP A 4 0.59 4.85 -12.42
C ASP A 4 0.02 3.44 -12.62
N LYS A 5 0.43 2.50 -11.78
CA LYS A 5 0.01 1.09 -11.89
C LYS A 5 -1.11 0.82 -10.91
N VAL A 6 -2.20 0.21 -11.38
CA VAL A 6 -3.23 -0.34 -10.47
C VAL A 6 -2.63 -1.50 -9.69
N VAL A 7 -2.71 -1.43 -8.37
CA VAL A 7 -2.13 -2.43 -7.44
C VAL A 7 -3.14 -3.03 -6.46
N GLY A 8 -4.36 -2.51 -6.42
CA GLY A 8 -5.42 -3.05 -5.56
C GLY A 8 -6.70 -2.25 -5.68
N ILE A 9 -7.66 -2.57 -4.81
CA ILE A 9 -8.96 -1.90 -4.68
C ILE A 9 -9.21 -1.72 -3.18
N ILE A 10 -9.78 -0.57 -2.81
CA ILE A 10 -10.47 -0.37 -1.54
C ILE A 10 -11.94 -0.66 -1.81
N ASP A 11 -12.45 -1.77 -1.29
CA ASP A 11 -13.87 -2.13 -1.27
C ASP A 11 -14.53 -1.61 0.01
N GLU A 12 -15.82 -1.89 0.17
CA GLU A 12 -16.62 -1.41 1.31
C GLU A 12 -16.10 -1.95 2.65
N GLU A 13 -15.74 -3.24 2.72
CA GLU A 13 -15.18 -3.87 3.92
C GLU A 13 -13.84 -3.21 4.31
N THR A 14 -12.95 -3.02 3.33
CA THR A 14 -11.66 -2.34 3.56
C THR A 14 -11.87 -0.89 4.01
N ALA A 15 -12.82 -0.18 3.41
CA ALA A 15 -13.14 1.20 3.76
C ALA A 15 -13.66 1.31 5.20
N GLU A 16 -14.56 0.41 5.60
CA GLU A 16 -15.09 0.32 6.97
C GLU A 16 -13.97 0.03 7.98
N LEU A 17 -13.15 -1.00 7.74
CA LEU A 17 -12.02 -1.36 8.61
C LEU A 17 -11.00 -0.21 8.76
N ALA A 18 -10.78 0.54 7.68
CA ALA A 18 -9.89 1.69 7.70
C ALA A 18 -10.52 2.97 8.28
N GLY A 19 -11.84 3.00 8.47
CA GLY A 19 -12.60 4.17 8.93
C GLY A 19 -12.61 5.29 7.90
N ILE A 20 -12.81 4.97 6.62
CA ILE A 20 -12.90 5.93 5.51
C ILE A 20 -14.20 5.74 4.73
N GLU A 21 -14.67 6.80 4.07
CA GLU A 21 -15.92 6.79 3.28
C GLU A 21 -15.67 6.52 1.77
N TYR A 22 -14.42 6.24 1.38
CA TYR A 22 -14.02 6.14 -0.03
C TYR A 22 -13.68 4.71 -0.43
N THR A 23 -14.25 4.28 -1.56
CA THR A 23 -13.89 3.05 -2.27
C THR A 23 -13.27 3.37 -3.64
N GLY A 24 -12.37 2.53 -4.13
CA GLY A 24 -11.82 2.73 -5.47
C GLY A 24 -10.52 1.98 -5.75
N LYS A 25 -9.97 2.18 -6.94
CA LYS A 25 -8.70 1.57 -7.34
C LYS A 25 -7.53 2.23 -6.61
N ILE A 26 -6.61 1.42 -6.12
CA ILE A 26 -5.34 1.86 -5.54
C ILE A 26 -4.29 1.90 -6.66
N TYR A 27 -3.64 3.05 -6.79
CA TYR A 27 -2.59 3.28 -7.78
C TYR A 27 -1.24 3.48 -7.09
N ALA A 28 -0.21 2.78 -7.59
CA ALA A 28 1.17 3.03 -7.24
C ALA A 28 1.81 3.94 -8.29
N SER A 29 2.13 5.17 -7.89
CA SER A 29 2.84 6.09 -8.77
C SER A 29 4.32 5.76 -8.88
N SER A 30 4.93 6.12 -10.00
CA SER A 30 6.39 5.94 -10.19
C SER A 30 7.21 6.65 -9.11
N GLY A 31 6.69 7.78 -8.58
CA GLY A 31 7.27 8.51 -7.46
C GLY A 31 7.32 7.69 -6.17
N VAL A 32 6.24 6.96 -5.86
CA VAL A 32 6.19 6.06 -4.68
C VAL A 32 7.22 4.94 -4.83
N ILE A 33 7.30 4.30 -6.00
CA ILE A 33 8.28 3.23 -6.23
C ILE A 33 9.72 3.75 -6.11
N LYS A 34 10.00 4.92 -6.67
CA LYS A 34 11.31 5.58 -6.53
C LYS A 34 11.61 5.95 -5.08
N HIS A 35 10.61 6.42 -4.33
CA HIS A 35 10.73 6.74 -2.91
C HIS A 35 11.11 5.50 -2.10
N ILE A 36 10.36 4.40 -2.26
CA ILE A 36 10.62 3.13 -1.57
C ILE A 36 12.05 2.64 -1.87
N LYS A 37 12.43 2.58 -3.16
CA LYS A 37 13.79 2.18 -3.57
C LYS A 37 14.89 3.08 -3.02
N LYS A 38 14.65 4.39 -2.89
CA LYS A 38 15.69 5.33 -2.42
C LYS A 38 15.81 5.34 -0.90
N LYS A 39 14.67 5.38 -0.19
CA LYS A 39 14.62 5.60 1.27
C LYS A 39 14.71 4.30 2.07
N HIS A 40 14.17 3.21 1.55
CA HIS A 40 14.04 1.94 2.28
C HIS A 40 14.95 0.83 1.75
N ARG A 41 15.88 1.12 0.82
CA ARG A 41 16.76 0.10 0.20
C ARG A 41 17.42 -0.86 1.19
N CYS A 42 17.86 -0.35 2.35
CA CYS A 42 18.59 -1.15 3.34
C CYS A 42 17.66 -1.95 4.26
N GLN A 43 16.34 -1.74 4.16
CA GLN A 43 15.30 -2.39 4.96
C GLN A 43 14.56 -3.48 4.17
N LEU A 44 14.77 -3.55 2.86
CA LEU A 44 14.11 -4.51 1.98
C LEU A 44 15.08 -5.64 1.64
N SER A 45 14.57 -6.87 1.58
CA SER A 45 15.28 -7.97 0.95
C SER A 45 15.50 -7.69 -0.54
N LYS A 46 16.47 -8.38 -1.16
CA LYS A 46 16.70 -8.26 -2.61
C LYS A 46 15.45 -8.59 -3.42
N ASP A 47 14.70 -9.61 -3.01
CA ASP A 47 13.49 -10.06 -3.68
C ASP A 47 12.42 -8.96 -3.64
N ILE A 48 12.13 -8.40 -2.45
CA ILE A 48 11.17 -7.30 -2.33
C ILE A 48 11.63 -6.06 -3.10
N PHE A 49 12.93 -5.74 -3.09
CA PHE A 49 13.47 -4.58 -3.80
C PHE A 49 13.29 -4.68 -5.31
N ASN A 50 13.42 -5.89 -5.86
CA ASN A 50 13.22 -6.14 -7.28
C ASN A 50 11.73 -6.16 -7.65
N ASP A 51 10.87 -6.70 -6.78
CA ASP A 51 9.45 -6.95 -7.05
C ASP A 51 8.49 -6.10 -6.18
N ILE A 52 8.80 -4.81 -6.01
CA ILE A 52 8.03 -3.88 -5.16
C ILE A 52 6.54 -3.85 -5.52
N ILE A 53 6.20 -3.81 -6.82
CA ILE A 53 4.80 -3.71 -7.26
C ILE A 53 4.02 -4.96 -6.84
N ASP A 54 4.60 -6.14 -7.03
CA ASP A 54 3.92 -7.39 -6.68
C ASP A 54 3.91 -7.61 -5.16
N THR A 55 4.94 -7.13 -4.45
CA THR A 55 4.92 -7.05 -2.98
C THR A 55 3.77 -6.17 -2.48
N ILE A 56 3.56 -4.98 -3.08
CA ILE A 56 2.42 -4.11 -2.72
C ILE A 56 1.10 -4.84 -2.96
N LYS A 57 0.91 -5.46 -4.14
CA LYS A 57 -0.30 -6.24 -4.43
C LYS A 57 -0.52 -7.37 -3.43
N MET A 58 0.54 -8.06 -3.03
CA MET A 58 0.48 -9.16 -2.04
C MET A 58 0.00 -8.65 -0.69
N VAL A 59 0.56 -7.52 -0.22
CA VAL A 59 0.14 -6.89 1.05
C VAL A 59 -1.32 -6.45 0.98
N LEU A 60 -1.74 -5.83 -0.14
CA LEU A 60 -3.13 -5.39 -0.33
C LEU A 60 -4.12 -6.55 -0.48
N LYS A 61 -3.71 -7.68 -1.07
CA LYS A 61 -4.57 -8.83 -1.33
C LYS A 61 -4.90 -9.62 -0.05
N SER A 62 -3.97 -9.70 0.89
CA SER A 62 -4.16 -10.47 2.12
C SER A 62 -3.43 -9.81 3.30
N PRO A 63 -3.84 -8.61 3.69
CA PRO A 63 -3.28 -7.95 4.87
C PRO A 63 -3.66 -8.74 6.13
N GLU A 64 -2.80 -8.71 7.13
CA GLU A 64 -3.14 -9.17 8.48
C GLU A 64 -3.73 -8.06 9.35
N TYR A 65 -3.61 -6.81 8.89
CA TYR A 65 -4.21 -5.66 9.51
C TYR A 65 -4.54 -4.59 8.47
N ILE A 66 -5.75 -4.05 8.60
CA ILE A 66 -6.25 -2.88 7.88
C ILE A 66 -6.65 -1.86 8.93
N GLY A 67 -6.25 -0.60 8.76
CA GLY A 67 -6.63 0.46 9.68
C GLY A 67 -6.21 1.84 9.21
N SER A 68 -6.13 2.77 10.14
CA SER A 68 -5.64 4.12 9.89
C SER A 68 -4.68 4.56 10.99
N HIS A 69 -3.78 5.46 10.64
CA HIS A 69 -2.81 5.99 11.59
C HIS A 69 -3.55 6.66 12.77
N PRO A 70 -3.32 6.27 14.04
CA PRO A 70 -4.13 6.71 15.18
C PRO A 70 -4.19 8.23 15.37
N LYS A 71 -3.09 8.91 15.02
CA LYS A 71 -2.97 10.38 15.12
C LYS A 71 -3.45 11.13 13.86
N LYS A 72 -3.90 10.42 12.82
CA LYS A 72 -4.32 10.97 11.53
C LYS A 72 -5.51 10.18 10.94
N PRO A 73 -6.60 10.01 11.69
CA PRO A 73 -7.78 9.28 11.21
C PRO A 73 -8.31 9.93 9.91
N GLY A 74 -8.76 9.12 8.97
CA GLY A 74 -9.31 9.56 7.68
C GLY A 74 -8.29 10.11 6.67
N LYS A 75 -7.00 10.26 7.03
CA LYS A 75 -5.96 10.80 6.12
C LYS A 75 -5.09 9.74 5.46
N SER A 76 -5.00 8.55 6.04
CA SER A 76 -4.16 7.47 5.55
C SER A 76 -4.76 6.12 5.94
N VAL A 77 -4.72 5.18 5.00
CA VAL A 77 -5.01 3.76 5.23
C VAL A 77 -3.70 3.01 5.39
N GLU A 78 -3.65 2.11 6.36
CA GLU A 78 -2.51 1.23 6.62
C GLU A 78 -2.88 -0.21 6.30
N PHE A 79 -2.04 -0.88 5.50
CA PHE A 79 -2.11 -2.31 5.23
C PHE A 79 -0.82 -2.94 5.73
N ILE A 80 -0.92 -3.91 6.65
CA ILE A 80 0.24 -4.57 7.23
C ILE A 80 0.18 -6.07 6.96
N LYS A 81 1.29 -6.61 6.48
CA LYS A 81 1.58 -8.03 6.44
C LYS A 81 2.73 -8.30 7.40
N LYS A 82 2.55 -9.20 8.36
CA LYS A 82 3.63 -9.72 9.18
C LYS A 82 4.40 -10.74 8.33
N ASN A 83 5.71 -10.71 8.48
CA ASN A 83 6.61 -11.69 7.88
C ASN A 83 6.67 -12.95 8.75
#